data_AF-A0A166SK02-F1
#
_entry.id   AF-A0A166SK02-F1
#
_cell.length_a   1.000
_cell.length_b   1.000
_cell.length_c   1.000
_cell.angle_alpha   90.00
_cell.angle_beta   90.00
_cell.angle_gamma   90.00
#
_symmetry.space_group_name_H-M   'P 1'
#
loop_
_entity.id
_entity.type
_entity.pdbx_description
1 polymer ?
#
loop_
_entity_poly.entity_id
_entity_poly.type
_entity_poly.pdbx_seq_one_letter_code
_entity_poly.pdbx_strand_id
1 'polypeptide(L)'
;MSKIHNQRHVSAVSGLPLRTRSPPRCPPPGPIDRWITSVSRAPNAVVMGDYLMCGDGAIEHVNCRLDIVFTESPDLGHMFEDPPTSTLYLSACLPRGTKTYGLIIYSPRVIVDEYVGYPSDLVAPEWTRRTPNTLQFQQPRAAFADIFLRLAVNKYNRGEPGLPFRMREWAKSALIQT
;
A
#
# COMPACT_ATOMS: atom_id res chain seq x y z
N MET A 1 19.40 71.53 49.62
CA MET A 1 18.30 71.27 48.68
C MET A 1 18.31 69.80 48.32
N SER A 2 17.19 69.12 48.57
CA SER A 2 17.06 67.68 48.70
C SER A 2 17.00 66.92 47.38
N LYS A 3 17.52 65.69 47.46
CA LYS A 3 17.27 64.47 46.68
C LYS A 3 15.89 64.43 45.97
N ILE A 4 15.83 63.82 44.79
CA ILE A 4 15.04 62.60 44.53
C ILE A 4 15.64 61.86 43.32
N HIS A 5 16.06 60.64 43.62
CA HIS A 5 16.50 59.56 42.75
C HIS A 5 15.25 58.79 42.31
N ASN A 6 15.03 58.57 41.02
CA ASN A 6 13.93 57.72 40.55
C ASN A 6 14.46 56.58 39.68
N GLN A 7 14.80 55.50 40.38
CA GLN A 7 15.28 54.24 39.85
C GLN A 7 14.05 53.36 39.56
N ARG A 8 13.65 53.23 38.29
CA ARG A 8 12.66 52.21 37.90
C ARG A 8 13.40 50.93 37.53
N HIS A 9 13.48 50.03 38.51
CA HIS A 9 13.64 48.61 38.27
C HIS A 9 12.43 48.10 37.48
N VAL A 10 12.65 47.63 36.25
CA VAL A 10 11.69 46.75 35.57
C VAL A 10 12.23 45.34 35.71
N SER A 11 11.55 44.58 36.56
CA SER A 11 11.84 43.18 36.86
C SER A 11 11.86 42.34 35.58
N ALA A 12 12.91 41.55 35.42
CA ALA A 12 12.97 40.48 34.44
C ALA A 12 11.86 39.47 34.74
N VAL A 13 10.85 39.41 33.88
CA VAL A 13 9.87 38.32 33.87
C VAL A 13 10.62 37.08 33.39
N SER A 14 10.81 36.14 34.31
CA SER A 14 11.45 34.85 34.04
C SER A 14 10.67 34.13 32.94
N GLY A 15 11.32 33.95 31.78
CA GLY A 15 10.80 33.17 30.68
C GLY A 15 10.56 31.73 31.12
N LEU A 16 9.31 31.29 31.07
CA LEU A 16 8.95 29.89 31.13
C LEU A 16 9.65 29.16 29.96
N PRO A 17 10.30 28.00 30.18
CA PRO A 17 10.88 27.25 29.09
C PRO A 17 9.75 26.79 28.17
N LEU A 18 9.81 27.24 26.91
CA LEU A 18 8.99 26.70 25.82
C LEU A 18 9.20 25.18 25.82
N ARG A 19 8.21 24.44 26.32
CA ARG A 19 8.09 23.00 26.13
C ARG A 19 8.12 22.78 24.62
N THR A 20 9.27 22.41 24.08
CA THR A 20 9.40 21.87 22.73
C THR A 20 8.56 20.61 22.70
N ARG A 21 7.29 20.74 22.29
CA ARG A 21 6.49 19.60 21.84
C ARG A 21 7.31 19.01 20.70
N SER A 22 7.88 17.84 20.94
CA SER A 22 8.49 17.04 19.88
C SER A 22 7.50 16.98 18.71
N PRO A 23 7.96 17.18 17.46
CA PRO A 23 7.08 17.06 16.32
C PRO A 23 6.34 15.72 16.38
N PRO A 24 5.05 15.67 15.99
CA PRO A 24 4.30 14.42 16.00
C PRO A 24 5.09 13.39 15.20
N ARG A 25 5.45 12.28 15.86
CA ARG A 25 6.16 11.18 15.19
C ARG A 25 5.21 10.57 14.17
N CYS A 26 5.67 10.40 12.94
CA CYS A 26 4.92 9.67 11.93
C CYS A 26 4.54 8.28 12.47
N PRO A 27 3.31 7.79 12.23
CA PRO A 27 2.94 6.44 12.59
C PRO A 27 3.87 5.44 11.88
N PRO A 28 4.22 4.32 12.53
CA PRO A 28 5.04 3.30 11.89
C PRO A 28 4.33 2.72 10.66
N PRO A 29 5.07 2.28 9.62
CA PRO A 29 4.48 1.75 8.39
C PRO A 29 3.58 0.55 8.68
N GLY A 30 2.40 0.57 8.05
CA GLY A 30 1.40 -0.47 8.17
C GLY A 30 1.83 -1.79 7.52
N PRO A 31 1.06 -2.88 7.69
CA PRO A 31 1.37 -4.16 7.07
C PRO A 31 1.52 -4.09 5.55
N ILE A 32 0.69 -3.27 4.89
CA ILE A 32 0.72 -3.07 3.43
C ILE A 32 1.98 -2.30 3.03
N ASP A 33 2.34 -1.23 3.72
CA ASP A 33 3.57 -0.47 3.45
C ASP A 33 4.82 -1.35 3.60
N ARG A 34 4.85 -2.21 4.62
CA ARG A 34 5.93 -3.18 4.83
C ARG A 34 5.99 -4.21 3.71
N TRP A 35 4.84 -4.75 3.30
CA TRP A 35 4.77 -5.69 2.18
C TRP A 35 5.26 -5.05 0.88
N ILE A 36 4.77 -3.85 0.55
CA ILE A 36 5.20 -3.09 -0.63
C ILE A 36 6.70 -2.83 -0.57
N THR A 37 7.23 -2.40 0.58
CA THR A 37 8.67 -2.17 0.78
C THR A 37 9.47 -3.45 0.55
N SER A 38 8.98 -4.59 1.04
CA SER A 38 9.61 -5.90 0.83
C SER A 38 9.69 -6.27 -0.65
N VAL A 39 8.57 -6.19 -1.38
CA VAL A 39 8.55 -6.55 -2.82
C VAL A 39 9.31 -5.53 -3.68
N SER A 40 9.45 -4.30 -3.21
CA SER A 40 10.20 -3.24 -3.92
C SER A 40 11.71 -3.40 -3.81
N ARG A 41 12.21 -3.87 -2.66
CA ARG A 41 13.65 -4.10 -2.44
C ARG A 41 14.15 -5.26 -3.29
N ALA A 42 13.25 -6.15 -3.67
CA ALA A 42 13.57 -7.46 -4.16
C ALA A 42 12.58 -7.86 -5.27
N PRO A 43 12.45 -7.05 -6.35
CA PRO A 43 11.38 -7.24 -7.35
C PRO A 43 11.51 -8.55 -8.12
N ASN A 44 12.73 -9.09 -8.20
CA ASN A 44 13.04 -10.39 -8.80
C ASN A 44 13.54 -11.39 -7.75
N ALA A 45 13.51 -11.04 -6.46
CA ALA A 45 13.99 -11.95 -5.44
C ALA A 45 12.93 -13.03 -5.21
N VAL A 46 13.09 -14.12 -5.94
CA VAL A 46 13.28 -15.45 -5.38
C VAL A 46 13.50 -15.36 -3.87
N VAL A 47 12.43 -15.48 -3.07
CA VAL A 47 12.53 -15.55 -1.60
C VAL A 47 13.28 -16.85 -1.28
N MET A 48 14.62 -16.76 -1.26
CA MET A 48 15.58 -17.86 -1.13
C MET A 48 15.35 -18.79 0.08
N GLY A 49 14.45 -18.45 1.00
CA GLY A 49 14.14 -19.22 2.20
C GLY A 49 13.52 -20.60 1.94
N ASP A 50 12.76 -20.77 0.85
CA ASP A 50 12.10 -22.05 0.53
C ASP A 50 12.79 -22.81 -0.63
N TYR A 51 13.84 -22.25 -1.22
CA TYR A 51 14.53 -22.80 -2.40
C TYR A 51 15.46 -23.97 -2.08
N LEU A 52 15.87 -24.14 -0.82
CA LEU A 52 16.77 -25.23 -0.43
C LEU A 52 16.07 -26.56 -0.15
N MET A 53 14.73 -26.59 -0.13
CA MET A 53 13.94 -27.79 0.25
C MET A 53 12.98 -28.29 -0.83
N CYS A 54 12.79 -27.58 -1.95
CA CYS A 54 11.97 -28.03 -3.06
C CYS A 54 12.86 -28.57 -4.18
N GLY A 55 12.93 -29.90 -4.30
CA GLY A 55 13.63 -30.58 -5.38
C GLY A 55 13.08 -30.21 -6.76
N ASP A 56 14.01 -29.96 -7.69
CA ASP A 56 13.96 -30.05 -9.17
C ASP A 56 12.76 -29.47 -9.96
N GLY A 57 11.79 -28.82 -9.31
CA GLY A 57 10.72 -28.08 -9.97
C GLY A 57 11.09 -26.61 -10.04
N ALA A 58 11.30 -26.07 -11.24
CA ALA A 58 11.39 -24.62 -11.44
C ALA A 58 10.18 -23.96 -10.77
N ILE A 59 10.41 -23.18 -9.70
CA ILE A 59 9.34 -22.46 -9.02
C ILE A 59 8.74 -21.51 -10.06
N GLU A 60 7.48 -21.77 -10.44
CA GLU A 60 6.78 -20.92 -11.39
C GLU A 60 6.38 -19.62 -10.68
N HIS A 61 6.85 -18.49 -11.22
CA HIS A 61 6.50 -17.16 -10.73
C HIS A 61 5.38 -16.55 -11.55
N VAL A 62 4.71 -15.56 -10.96
CA VAL A 62 3.79 -14.68 -11.66
C VAL A 62 4.34 -13.27 -11.66
N ASN A 63 4.12 -12.53 -12.75
CA ASN A 63 4.46 -11.12 -12.84
C ASN A 63 3.31 -10.32 -12.22
N CYS A 64 3.56 -9.73 -11.06
CA CYS A 64 2.62 -8.88 -10.35
C CYS A 64 2.80 -7.42 -10.75
N ARG A 65 1.68 -6.69 -10.76
CA ARG A 65 1.63 -5.25 -10.96
C ARG A 65 0.74 -4.63 -9.89
N LEU A 66 1.31 -3.70 -9.13
CA LEU A 66 0.61 -2.82 -8.21
C LEU A 66 0.47 -1.44 -8.85
N ASP A 67 -0.75 -0.89 -8.87
CA ASP A 67 -1.05 0.44 -9.39
C ASP A 67 -1.74 1.28 -8.31
N ILE A 68 -1.26 2.50 -8.12
CA ILE A 68 -1.83 3.48 -7.21
C ILE A 68 -2.62 4.49 -8.04
N VAL A 69 -3.92 4.57 -7.81
CA VAL A 69 -4.82 5.49 -8.49
C VAL A 69 -5.33 6.51 -7.47
N PHE A 70 -5.19 7.79 -7.80
CA PHE A 70 -5.74 8.89 -7.04
C PHE A 70 -6.99 9.41 -7.76
N THR A 71 -8.10 9.44 -7.06
CA THR A 71 -9.40 9.89 -7.57
C THR A 71 -9.84 11.09 -6.75
N GLU A 72 -9.94 12.23 -7.41
CA GLU A 72 -10.54 13.43 -6.82
C GLU A 72 -12.05 13.23 -6.68
N SER A 73 -12.63 13.78 -5.61
CA SER A 73 -14.08 13.81 -5.46
C SER A 73 -14.71 14.72 -6.52
N PRO A 74 -15.88 14.38 -7.06
CA PRO A 74 -16.60 15.29 -7.94
C PRO A 74 -16.94 16.59 -7.20
N ASP A 75 -16.61 17.74 -7.80
CA ASP A 75 -17.03 19.04 -7.28
C ASP A 75 -18.54 19.20 -7.50
N LEU A 76 -19.31 18.95 -6.44
CA LEU A 76 -20.77 19.08 -6.45
C LEU A 76 -21.23 20.50 -6.07
N GLY A 77 -20.31 21.48 -5.97
CA GLY A 77 -20.64 22.87 -5.66
C GLY A 77 -21.25 23.10 -4.28
N HIS A 78 -21.21 22.10 -3.41
CA HIS A 78 -21.61 22.19 -2.01
C HIS A 78 -20.48 22.76 -1.14
N MET A 79 -20.87 23.31 0.02
CA MET A 79 -19.96 23.97 0.96
C MET A 79 -18.90 23.03 1.59
N PHE A 80 -19.09 21.72 1.45
CA PHE A 80 -18.16 20.70 1.94
C PHE A 80 -17.59 19.97 0.72
N GLU A 81 -16.27 19.83 0.64
CA GLU A 81 -15.64 19.01 -0.39
C GLU A 81 -15.48 17.60 0.19
N ASP A 82 -15.90 16.58 -0.57
CA ASP A 82 -15.60 15.20 -0.18
C ASP A 82 -14.08 14.99 -0.28
N PRO A 83 -13.44 14.29 0.66
CA PRO A 83 -12.00 14.04 0.57
C PRO A 83 -11.69 13.15 -0.65
N PRO A 84 -10.51 13.35 -1.28
CA PRO A 84 -10.09 12.48 -2.38
C PRO A 84 -9.80 11.06 -1.89
N THR A 85 -9.80 10.11 -2.82
CA THR A 85 -9.56 8.69 -2.51
C THR A 85 -8.36 8.16 -3.27
N SER A 86 -7.42 7.56 -2.55
CA SER A 86 -6.33 6.77 -3.11
C SER A 86 -6.70 5.29 -3.05
N THR A 87 -6.57 4.57 -4.18
CA THR A 87 -6.86 3.14 -4.28
C THR A 87 -5.61 2.38 -4.75
N LEU A 88 -5.23 1.36 -4.00
CA LEU A 88 -4.13 0.46 -4.33
C LEU A 88 -4.68 -0.79 -5.02
N TYR A 89 -4.35 -0.95 -6.30
CA TYR A 89 -4.77 -2.09 -7.10
C TYR A 89 -3.66 -3.11 -7.29
N LEU A 90 -4.01 -4.38 -7.32
CA LEU A 90 -3.13 -5.51 -7.65
C LEU A 90 -3.66 -6.29 -8.84
N SER A 91 -2.76 -6.71 -9.71
CA SER A 91 -3.02 -7.67 -10.78
C SER A 91 -1.79 -8.55 -10.99
N ALA A 92 -1.98 -9.71 -11.62
CA ALA A 92 -0.91 -10.61 -12.00
C ALA A 92 -1.10 -11.17 -13.40
N CYS A 93 0.02 -11.57 -14.00
CA CYS A 93 0.10 -12.20 -15.29
C CYS A 93 1.01 -13.43 -15.20
N LEU A 94 0.54 -14.56 -15.73
CA LEU A 94 1.35 -15.76 -15.87
C LEU A 94 2.44 -15.53 -16.95
N PRO A 95 3.68 -16.02 -16.74
CA PRO A 95 4.74 -15.87 -17.73
C PRO A 95 4.42 -16.63 -19.02
N ARG A 96 4.86 -16.07 -20.16
CA ARG A 96 4.63 -16.67 -21.48
C ARG A 96 5.38 -18.01 -21.56
N GLY A 97 4.67 -19.09 -21.84
CA GLY A 97 5.24 -20.43 -21.98
C GLY A 97 4.86 -21.43 -20.89
N THR A 98 4.11 -21.03 -19.85
CA THR A 98 3.48 -21.99 -18.94
C THR A 98 2.50 -22.86 -19.72
N LYS A 99 2.60 -24.19 -19.58
CA LYS A 99 1.72 -25.18 -20.23
C LYS A 99 0.33 -25.23 -19.58
N THR A 100 -0.22 -24.06 -19.28
CA THR A 100 -1.59 -23.89 -18.79
C THR A 100 -2.56 -24.05 -19.96
N TYR A 101 -3.22 -25.20 -20.04
CA TYR A 101 -4.41 -25.38 -20.87
C TYR A 101 -5.53 -24.51 -20.31
N GLY A 102 -5.74 -23.32 -20.88
CA GLY A 102 -6.93 -22.51 -20.61
C GLY A 102 -6.67 -21.02 -20.38
N LEU A 103 -6.70 -20.26 -21.48
CA LEU A 103 -7.25 -18.91 -21.74
C LEU A 103 -7.11 -17.73 -20.74
N ILE A 104 -6.80 -17.89 -19.45
CA ILE A 104 -6.83 -16.79 -18.47
C ILE A 104 -5.42 -16.48 -17.94
N ILE A 105 -4.62 -15.86 -18.79
CA ILE A 105 -3.24 -15.45 -18.52
C ILE A 105 -3.20 -14.31 -17.48
N TYR A 106 -4.21 -13.44 -17.48
CA TYR A 106 -4.29 -12.25 -16.64
C TYR A 106 -5.29 -12.44 -15.51
N SER A 107 -4.87 -12.12 -14.29
CA SER A 107 -5.79 -12.04 -13.16
C SER A 107 -6.74 -10.85 -13.34
N PRO A 108 -7.93 -10.89 -12.73
CA PRO A 108 -8.69 -9.66 -12.55
C PRO A 108 -7.87 -8.65 -11.71
N ARG A 109 -8.13 -7.36 -11.93
CA ARG A 109 -7.59 -6.27 -11.11
C ARG A 109 -8.41 -6.18 -9.82
N VAL A 110 -7.72 -6.13 -8.67
CA VAL A 110 -8.35 -6.21 -7.35
C VAL A 110 -7.86 -5.09 -6.45
N ILE A 111 -8.66 -4.69 -5.47
CA ILE A 111 -8.32 -3.65 -4.51
C ILE A 111 -7.61 -4.30 -3.32
N VAL A 112 -6.39 -3.85 -3.03
CA VAL A 112 -5.63 -4.25 -1.84
C VAL A 112 -6.04 -3.38 -0.66
N ASP A 113 -6.07 -2.08 -0.88
CA ASP A 113 -6.33 -1.07 0.14
C ASP A 113 -6.89 0.21 -0.48
N GLU A 114 -7.53 1.00 0.38
CA GLU A 114 -8.12 2.29 0.02
C GLU A 114 -7.93 3.27 1.18
N TYR A 115 -7.46 4.47 0.85
CA TYR A 115 -7.31 5.57 1.79
C TYR A 115 -8.13 6.77 1.31
N VAL A 116 -9.02 7.23 2.18
CA VAL A 116 -9.83 8.44 1.97
C VAL A 116 -9.14 9.59 2.71
N GLY A 117 -8.67 10.59 1.97
CA GLY A 117 -7.89 11.71 2.47
C GLY A 117 -6.73 12.08 1.54
N TYR A 118 -6.00 13.13 1.93
CA TYR A 118 -4.90 13.62 1.12
C TYR A 118 -3.61 12.82 1.40
N PRO A 119 -2.80 12.50 0.37
CA PRO A 119 -1.51 11.84 0.58
C PRO A 119 -0.56 12.63 1.49
N SER A 120 -0.75 13.95 1.61
CA SER A 120 0.01 14.83 2.50
C SER A 120 -0.34 14.68 3.98
N ASP A 121 -1.45 14.02 4.31
CA ASP A 121 -1.89 13.88 5.70
C ASP A 121 -0.86 13.09 6.52
N LEU A 122 -0.68 13.49 7.78
CA LEU A 122 0.27 12.82 8.69
C LEU A 122 -0.08 11.35 8.93
N VAL A 123 -1.36 11.01 8.82
CA VAL A 123 -1.91 9.66 9.00
C VAL A 123 -2.03 8.89 7.69
N ALA A 124 -1.70 9.50 6.54
CA ALA A 124 -1.77 8.83 5.26
C ALA A 124 -0.77 7.66 5.22
N PRO A 125 -1.18 6.47 4.75
CA PRO A 125 -0.28 5.37 4.50
C PRO A 125 0.90 5.79 3.61
N GLU A 126 2.08 5.22 3.82
CA GLU A 126 3.25 5.60 3.01
C GLU A 126 3.05 5.31 1.53
N TRP A 127 2.32 4.24 1.21
CA TRP A 127 2.03 3.86 -0.17
C TRP A 127 1.31 4.96 -0.95
N THR A 128 0.45 5.77 -0.35
CA THR A 128 -0.29 6.83 -1.08
C THR A 128 0.63 7.91 -1.67
N ARG A 129 1.82 8.09 -1.07
CA ARG A 129 2.82 9.09 -1.48
C ARG A 129 3.88 8.54 -2.42
N ARG A 130 3.78 7.27 -2.80
CA ARG A 130 4.86 6.57 -3.48
C ARG A 130 5.01 7.03 -4.93
N THR A 131 6.26 7.23 -5.34
CA THR A 131 6.66 7.47 -6.73
C THR A 131 7.75 6.47 -7.15
N PRO A 132 7.61 5.74 -8.26
CA PRO A 132 6.48 5.75 -9.19
C PRO A 132 5.20 5.15 -8.58
N ASN A 133 4.04 5.53 -9.13
CA ASN A 133 2.71 5.05 -8.73
C ASN A 133 2.41 3.61 -9.21
N THR A 134 3.33 3.01 -9.96
CA THR A 134 3.24 1.64 -10.47
C THR A 134 4.46 0.87 -10.00
N LEU A 135 4.25 -0.34 -9.47
CA LEU A 135 5.31 -1.26 -9.07
C LEU A 135 5.10 -2.62 -9.73
N GLN A 136 6.14 -3.13 -10.38
CA GLN A 136 6.15 -4.47 -10.95
C GLN A 136 7.16 -5.34 -10.21
N PHE A 137 6.78 -6.58 -9.93
CA PHE A 137 7.59 -7.54 -9.18
C PHE A 137 7.12 -8.96 -9.48
N GLN A 138 7.91 -9.95 -9.10
CA GLN A 138 7.59 -11.36 -9.23
C GLN A 138 7.29 -11.97 -7.87
N GLN A 139 6.32 -12.89 -7.84
CA GLN A 139 6.06 -13.72 -6.66
C GLN A 139 5.88 -15.18 -7.05
N PRO A 140 6.22 -16.12 -6.16
CA PRO A 140 5.85 -17.52 -6.32
C PRO A 140 4.34 -17.63 -6.54
N ARG A 141 3.94 -18.40 -7.54
CA ARG A 141 2.54 -18.53 -7.95
C ARG A 141 1.62 -18.97 -6.81
N ALA A 142 2.08 -19.90 -5.97
CA ALA A 142 1.34 -20.35 -4.80
C ALA A 142 1.15 -19.25 -3.75
N ALA A 143 2.19 -18.47 -3.46
CA ALA A 143 2.12 -17.35 -2.52
C ALA A 143 1.17 -16.25 -3.03
N PHE A 144 1.24 -15.94 -4.33
CA PHE A 144 0.31 -14.98 -4.93
C PHE A 144 -1.14 -15.48 -4.88
N ALA A 145 -1.39 -16.76 -5.21
CA ALA A 145 -2.73 -17.34 -5.15
C ALA A 145 -3.34 -17.26 -3.73
N ASP A 146 -2.57 -17.51 -2.67
CA ASP A 146 -3.05 -17.36 -1.29
C ASP A 146 -3.41 -15.90 -0.96
N ILE A 147 -2.53 -14.94 -1.28
CA ILE A 147 -2.83 -13.50 -1.12
C ILE A 147 -4.10 -13.14 -1.89
N PHE A 148 -4.22 -13.60 -3.13
CA PHE A 148 -5.34 -13.30 -4.01
C PHE A 148 -6.66 -13.85 -3.46
N LEU A 149 -6.68 -15.08 -2.94
CA LEU A 149 -7.86 -15.67 -2.32
C LEU A 149 -8.27 -14.93 -1.03
N ARG A 150 -7.30 -14.45 -0.23
CA ARG A 150 -7.59 -13.61 0.95
C ARG A 150 -8.16 -12.25 0.55
N LEU A 151 -7.66 -11.64 -0.53
CA LEU A 151 -8.21 -10.39 -1.06
C LEU A 151 -9.64 -10.57 -1.58
N ALA A 152 -10.01 -11.75 -2.08
CA ALA A 152 -11.36 -12.03 -2.60
C ALA A 152 -12.46 -11.88 -1.54
N VAL A 153 -12.13 -12.03 -0.26
CA VAL A 153 -13.08 -11.88 0.86
C VAL A 153 -12.97 -10.52 1.57
N ASN A 154 -12.05 -9.65 1.16
CA ASN A 154 -11.88 -8.33 1.73
C ASN A 154 -13.11 -7.44 1.43
N LYS A 155 -13.39 -6.47 2.31
CA LYS A 155 -14.53 -5.54 2.21
C LYS A 155 -14.58 -4.80 0.87
N TYR A 156 -13.42 -4.48 0.28
CA TYR A 156 -13.32 -3.76 -0.99
C TYR A 156 -13.73 -4.63 -2.19
N ASN A 157 -13.36 -5.92 -2.21
CA ASN A 157 -13.62 -6.79 -3.37
C ASN A 157 -14.92 -7.58 -3.24
N ARG A 158 -15.42 -7.78 -2.02
CA ARG A 158 -16.65 -8.55 -1.75
C ARG A 158 -17.90 -7.88 -2.31
N GLY A 159 -17.92 -6.55 -2.36
CA GLY A 159 -19.05 -5.77 -2.91
C GLY A 159 -19.14 -5.81 -4.44
N GLU A 160 -18.06 -6.15 -5.13
CA GLU A 160 -17.99 -6.14 -6.59
C GLU A 160 -18.64 -7.40 -7.21
N PRO A 161 -19.75 -7.25 -7.97
CA PRO A 161 -20.46 -8.39 -8.53
C PRO A 161 -19.57 -9.30 -9.39
N GLY A 162 -19.50 -10.59 -9.02
CA GLY A 162 -18.73 -11.60 -9.75
C GLY A 162 -17.21 -11.48 -9.65
N LEU A 163 -16.64 -10.46 -9.00
CA LEU A 163 -15.19 -10.33 -8.83
C LEU A 163 -14.61 -11.44 -7.94
N PRO A 164 -15.14 -11.74 -6.73
CA PRO A 164 -14.61 -12.82 -5.90
C PRO A 164 -14.64 -14.19 -6.58
N PHE A 165 -15.67 -14.45 -7.39
CA PHE A 165 -15.77 -15.69 -8.17
C PHE A 165 -14.64 -15.78 -9.20
N ARG A 166 -14.45 -14.73 -10.02
CA ARG A 166 -13.35 -14.66 -11.01
C ARG A 166 -11.98 -14.79 -10.35
N MET A 167 -11.80 -14.22 -9.16
CA MET A 167 -10.55 -14.33 -8.41
C MET A 167 -10.24 -15.77 -8.02
N ARG A 168 -11.25 -16.50 -7.53
CA ARG A 168 -11.12 -17.92 -7.16
C ARG A 168 -10.83 -18.81 -8.37
N GLU A 169 -11.54 -18.59 -9.47
CA GLU A 169 -11.32 -19.35 -10.70
C GLU A 169 -9.91 -19.12 -11.26
N TRP A 170 -9.45 -17.86 -11.30
CA TRP A 170 -8.08 -17.57 -11.70
C TRP A 170 -7.05 -18.22 -10.77
N ALA A 171 -7.25 -18.16 -9.44
CA ALA A 171 -6.34 -18.76 -8.49
C ALA A 171 -6.26 -20.29 -8.64
N LYS A 172 -7.39 -20.97 -8.92
CA LYS A 172 -7.40 -22.41 -9.21
C LYS A 172 -6.63 -22.71 -10.50
N SER A 173 -6.90 -21.99 -11.58
CA SER A 173 -6.20 -22.15 -12.85
C SER A 173 -4.71 -21.90 -12.71
N ALA A 174 -4.32 -20.90 -11.91
CA ALA A 174 -2.93 -20.61 -11.62
C ALA A 174 -2.25 -21.72 -10.82
N LEU A 175 -2.94 -22.57 -10.05
CA LEU A 175 -2.30 -23.60 -9.23
C LEU A 175 -2.13 -24.95 -9.94
N ILE A 176 -2.75 -25.16 -11.10
CA ILE A 176 -2.63 -26.41 -11.85
C ILE A 176 -1.19 -26.52 -12.39
N GLN A 177 -0.43 -27.50 -11.87
CA GLN A 177 0.89 -27.88 -12.38
C GLN A 177 0.72 -28.94 -13.47
N THR A 178 1.37 -28.75 -14.62
CA THR A 178 1.46 -29.75 -15.70
C THR A 178 2.90 -30.03 -16.09
#